data_AF-A0A4P5VW49-F1
#
_entry.id   AF-A0A4P5VW49-F1
#
_cell.length_a   1.000
_cell.length_b   1.000
_cell.length_c   1.000
_cell.angle_alpha   90.00
_cell.angle_beta   90.00
_cell.angle_gamma   90.00
#
_symmetry.space_group_name_H-M   'P 1'
#
loop_
_entity.id
_entity.type
_entity.pdbx_description
1 polymer ?
#
loop_
_entity_poly.entity_id
_entity_poly.type
_entity_poly.pdbx_seq_one_letter_code
_entity_poly.pdbx_strand_id
1 'polypeptide(L)'
;MLAEDLDPVVAPVFRHLLRGLEYGAVATHGGRFSRLERPLREQILAEWAEPGNVPRRMAYDVLKTCIGWAWFNAPEVRAGLGWQSSCHVGAA
;
A
#
# COMPACT_ATOMS: atom_id res chain seq x y z
N MET A 1 1.88 -10.04 -9.95
CA MET A 1 1.79 -8.57 -10.12
C MET A 1 1.34 -8.02 -8.78
N LEU A 2 1.77 -6.83 -8.33
CA LEU A 2 1.45 -6.37 -6.95
C LEU A 2 -0.04 -6.51 -6.57
N ALA A 3 -0.94 -6.29 -7.53
CA ALA A 3 -2.39 -6.42 -7.36
C ALA A 3 -2.92 -7.87 -7.20
N GLU A 4 -2.12 -8.87 -7.57
CA GLU A 4 -2.42 -10.30 -7.48
C GLU A 4 -1.89 -10.91 -6.17
N ASP A 5 -0.89 -10.28 -5.57
CA ASP A 5 -0.21 -10.77 -4.36
C ASP A 5 -0.92 -10.34 -3.05
N LEU A 6 -1.96 -9.51 -3.15
CA LEU A 6 -2.78 -9.04 -2.03
C LEU A 6 -4.05 -9.88 -1.84
N ASP A 7 -4.39 -10.13 -0.57
CA ASP A 7 -5.60 -10.86 -0.16
C ASP A 7 -6.86 -10.27 -0.83
N PRO A 8 -7.68 -11.11 -1.51
CA PRO A 8 -8.87 -10.67 -2.23
C PRO A 8 -9.92 -9.96 -1.37
N VAL A 9 -9.97 -10.21 -0.05
CA VAL A 9 -10.91 -9.57 0.89
C VAL A 9 -10.60 -8.10 1.09
N VAL A 10 -9.31 -7.72 1.01
CA VAL A 10 -8.87 -6.34 1.24
C VAL A 10 -8.92 -5.53 -0.07
N ALA A 11 -8.86 -6.16 -1.24
CA ALA A 11 -8.22 -5.54 -2.41
C ALA A 11 -9.03 -5.22 -3.70
N PRO A 12 -10.37 -5.13 -3.78
CA PRO A 12 -11.00 -4.70 -5.03
C PRO A 12 -10.56 -3.28 -5.46
N VAL A 13 -10.61 -2.33 -4.52
CA VAL A 13 -10.20 -0.93 -4.77
C VAL A 13 -8.68 -0.81 -4.95
N PHE A 14 -7.89 -1.58 -4.19
CA PHE A 14 -6.43 -1.50 -4.25
C PHE A 14 -5.84 -2.12 -5.51
N ARG A 15 -6.50 -3.11 -6.10
CA ARG A 15 -6.07 -3.69 -7.37
C ARG A 15 -5.95 -2.66 -8.48
N HIS A 16 -6.88 -1.72 -8.57
CA HIS A 16 -6.84 -0.68 -9.60
C HIS A 16 -5.72 0.35 -9.34
N LEU A 17 -5.51 0.76 -8.09
CA LEU A 17 -4.41 1.65 -7.71
C LEU A 17 -3.04 1.01 -7.96
N LEU A 18 -2.85 -0.25 -7.57
CA LEU A 18 -1.60 -0.98 -7.78
C LEU A 18 -1.34 -1.26 -9.26
N ARG A 19 -2.38 -1.57 -10.04
CA ARG A 19 -2.27 -1.65 -11.51
C ARG A 19 -1.89 -0.30 -12.11
N GLY A 20 -2.48 0.80 -11.63
CA GLY A 20 -2.12 2.15 -12.05
C GLY A 20 -0.64 2.47 -11.79
N LEU A 21 -0.13 2.10 -10.62
CA LEU A 21 1.29 2.25 -10.28
C LEU A 21 2.18 1.38 -11.20
N GLU A 22 1.82 0.12 -11.42
CA GLU A 22 2.55 -0.80 -12.30
C GLU A 22 2.59 -0.29 -13.75
N TYR A 23 1.46 0.15 -14.30
CA TYR A 23 1.38 0.68 -15.66
C TYR A 23 2.06 2.05 -15.79
N GLY A 24 1.93 2.91 -14.78
CA GLY A 24 2.64 4.19 -14.72
C GLY A 24 4.14 3.99 -14.79
N ALA A 25 4.68 3.08 -13.99
CA ALA A 25 6.11 2.74 -14.00
C ALA A 25 6.58 2.15 -15.34
N VAL A 26 5.74 1.34 -16.00
CA VAL A 26 6.05 0.85 -17.35
C VAL A 26 6.13 2.02 -18.34
N ALA A 27 5.19 2.96 -18.28
CA ALA A 27 5.12 4.09 -19.19
C ALA A 27 6.27 5.11 -18.98
N THR A 28 6.74 5.30 -17.74
CA THR A 28 7.76 6.32 -17.43
C THR A 28 9.18 5.77 -17.26
N HIS A 29 9.33 4.50 -16.90
CA HIS A 29 10.63 3.88 -16.59
C HIS A 29 10.88 2.56 -17.33
N GLY A 30 9.99 2.14 -18.23
CA GLY A 30 10.17 0.96 -19.08
C GLY A 30 10.06 -0.38 -18.34
N GLY A 31 9.60 -0.39 -17.09
CA GLY A 31 9.52 -1.59 -16.27
C GLY A 31 8.38 -1.56 -15.26
N ARG A 32 7.87 -2.74 -14.91
CA ARG A 32 6.86 -2.90 -13.85
C ARG A 32 7.43 -2.43 -12.52
N PHE A 33 6.70 -1.58 -11.79
CA PHE A 33 7.12 -1.04 -10.50
C PHE A 33 7.65 -2.13 -9.56
N SER A 34 6.94 -3.26 -9.43
CA SER A 34 7.33 -4.38 -8.57
C SER A 34 8.68 -5.03 -8.92
N ARG A 35 9.15 -4.85 -10.16
CA ARG A 35 10.39 -5.43 -10.70
C ARG A 35 11.53 -4.43 -10.80
N LEU A 36 11.27 -3.15 -10.55
CA LEU A 36 12.31 -2.12 -10.53
C LEU A 36 13.23 -2.33 -9.33
N GLU A 37 14.48 -1.91 -9.48
CA GLU A 37 15.42 -1.88 -8.38
C GLU A 37 14.89 -1.01 -7.23
N ARG A 38 15.25 -1.37 -6.00
CA ARG A 38 14.76 -0.69 -4.81
C ARG A 38 15.00 0.84 -4.83
N PRO A 39 16.19 1.36 -5.20
CA PRO A 39 16.42 2.81 -5.22
C PRO A 39 15.47 3.55 -6.18
N LEU A 40 15.18 2.95 -7.34
CA LEU A 40 14.29 3.55 -8.33
C LEU A 40 12.83 3.52 -7.85
N ARG A 41 12.40 2.46 -7.16
CA ARG A 41 11.07 2.42 -6.52
C ARG A 41 10.91 3.51 -5.46
N GLU A 42 11.93 3.70 -4.63
CA GLU A 42 11.95 4.75 -3.59
C GLU A 42 11.85 6.14 -4.22
N GLN A 43 12.58 6.40 -5.31
CA GLN A 43 12.48 7.66 -6.06
C GLN A 43 11.07 7.90 -6.60
N ILE A 44 10.46 6.92 -7.28
CA ILE A 44 9.10 7.06 -7.84
C ILE A 44 8.07 7.37 -6.75
N LEU A 45 8.18 6.71 -5.59
CA LEU A 45 7.31 6.97 -4.45
C LEU A 45 7.53 8.37 -3.88
N ALA A 46 8.77 8.85 -3.83
CA ALA A 46 9.08 10.21 -3.39
C ALA A 46 8.48 11.27 -4.33
N GLU A 47 8.56 11.06 -5.65
CA GLU A 47 7.93 11.95 -6.64
C GLU A 47 6.40 12.01 -6.49
N TRP A 48 5.76 10.91 -6.10
CA TRP A 48 4.32 10.89 -5.85
C TRP A 48 3.94 11.53 -4.51
N ALA A 49 4.85 11.56 -3.55
CA ALA A 49 4.66 12.25 -2.26
C ALA A 49 4.79 13.78 -2.38
N GLU A 50 5.26 14.29 -3.53
CA GLU A 50 5.52 15.72 -3.75
C GLU A 50 4.23 16.56 -3.58
N PRO A 51 4.23 17.59 -2.70
CA PRO A 51 3.04 18.37 -2.38
C PRO A 51 2.40 19.10 -3.57
N GLY A 52 3.19 19.45 -4.59
CA GLY A 52 2.75 20.20 -5.76
C GLY A 52 1.83 19.42 -6.72
N ASN A 53 1.74 18.10 -6.60
CA ASN A 53 0.90 17.25 -7.45
C ASN A 53 -0.18 16.54 -6.63
N VAL A 54 -1.26 17.27 -6.33
CA VAL A 54 -2.36 16.81 -5.46
C VAL A 54 -2.92 15.44 -5.87
N PRO A 55 -3.21 15.14 -7.15
CA PRO A 55 -3.69 13.82 -7.55
C PRO A 55 -2.72 12.67 -7.25
N ARG A 56 -1.42 12.86 -7.52
CA ARG A 56 -0.40 11.82 -7.21
C ARG A 56 -0.23 11.65 -5.71
N ARG A 57 -0.24 12.75 -4.96
CA ARG A 57 -0.14 12.72 -3.50
C ARG A 57 -1.33 12.01 -2.87
N MET A 58 -2.55 12.26 -3.32
CA MET A 58 -3.73 11.52 -2.86
C MET A 58 -3.61 10.02 -3.13
N ALA A 59 -3.14 9.63 -4.32
CA ALA A 59 -2.91 8.22 -4.63
C ALA A 59 -1.81 7.60 -3.74
N TYR A 60 -0.75 8.34 -3.45
CA TYR A 60 0.31 7.94 -2.53
C TYR A 60 -0.21 7.78 -1.09
N ASP A 61 -0.99 8.73 -0.59
CA ASP A 61 -1.56 8.69 0.76
C ASP A 61 -2.54 7.52 0.93
N VAL A 62 -3.33 7.22 -0.11
CA VAL A 62 -4.18 6.03 -0.15
C VAL A 62 -3.31 4.76 -0.12
N LEU A 63 -2.30 4.64 -0.99
CA LEU A 63 -1.39 3.49 -0.99
C LEU A 63 -0.72 3.28 0.38
N LYS A 64 -0.21 4.35 0.99
CA LYS A 64 0.46 4.32 2.30
C LYS A 64 -0.50 3.88 3.41
N THR A 65 -1.70 4.47 3.46
CA THR A 65 -2.74 4.10 4.43
C THR A 65 -3.08 2.62 4.31
N CYS A 66 -3.25 2.12 3.10
CA CYS A 66 -3.70 0.75 2.86
C CYS A 66 -2.61 -0.29 3.13
N ILE A 67 -1.36 0.02 2.77
CA ILE A 67 -0.20 -0.78 3.18
C ILE A 67 -0.10 -0.78 4.71
N GLY A 68 -0.26 0.38 5.36
CA GLY A 68 -0.25 0.49 6.81
C GLY A 68 -1.33 -0.37 7.49
N TRP A 69 -2.55 -0.36 6.94
CA TRP A 69 -3.65 -1.21 7.42
C TRP A 69 -3.41 -2.69 7.17
N ALA A 70 -2.89 -3.07 6.01
CA ALA A 70 -2.53 -4.45 5.70
C ALA A 70 -1.44 -4.95 6.68
N TRP A 71 -0.43 -4.12 6.93
CA TRP A 71 0.64 -4.42 7.90
C TRP A 71 0.11 -4.51 9.32
N PHE A 72 -0.77 -3.59 9.72
CA PHE A 72 -1.44 -3.64 11.01
C PHE A 72 -2.33 -4.87 11.15
N ASN A 73 -2.85 -5.45 10.07
CA ASN A 73 -3.62 -6.69 10.12
C ASN A 73 -2.75 -7.94 10.26
N ALA A 74 -1.45 -7.87 10.00
CA ALA A 74 -0.55 -9.00 10.16
C ALA A 74 -0.42 -9.39 11.65
N PRO A 75 -0.63 -10.68 12.02
CA PRO A 75 -0.57 -11.13 13.40
C PRO A 75 0.75 -10.80 14.10
N GLU A 76 1.88 -11.00 13.41
CA GLU A 76 3.22 -10.65 13.90
C GLU A 76 3.38 -9.18 14.27
N VAL A 77 2.74 -8.27 13.52
CA VAL A 77 2.83 -6.82 13.77
C VAL A 77 1.90 -6.42 14.90
N ARG A 78 0.70 -6.98 14.98
CA ARG A 78 -0.20 -6.80 16.14
C ARG A 78 0.44 -7.31 17.42
N ALA A 79 1.06 -8.49 17.37
CA ALA A 79 1.77 -9.08 18.50
C ALA A 79 2.96 -8.23 18.93
N GLY A 80 3.77 -7.73 17.98
CA GLY A 80 4.89 -6.83 18.26
C GLY A 80 4.46 -5.48 18.84
N LEU A 81 3.28 -5.00 18.49
CA LEU A 81 2.67 -3.78 19.05
C LEU A 81 1.99 -4.01 20.41
N GLY A 82 1.98 -5.24 20.94
CA GLY A 82 1.25 -5.58 22.15
C GLY A 82 -0.27 -5.39 22.01
N TRP A 83 -0.78 -5.39 20.78
CA TRP A 83 -2.20 -5.18 20.51
C TRP A 83 -3.03 -6.35 21.02
N GLN A 84 -3.91 -6.09 21.98
CA GLN A 84 -4.88 -7.06 22.49
C GLN A 84 -6.28 -6.61 22.09
N SER A 85 -6.95 -7.38 21.23
CA SER A 85 -8.35 -7.15 20.88
C SER A 85 -9.27 -7.75 21.95
N SER A 86 -9.30 -7.17 23.15
CA SER A 86 -10.32 -7.50 24.15
C SER A 86 -11.40 -6.43 24.14
N CYS A 87 -12.39 -6.58 23.25
CA CYS A 87 -13.72 -6.06 23.58
C CYS A 87 -14.27 -6.98 24.68
N HIS A 88 -14.04 -6.62 25.94
CA HIS A 88 -14.91 -7.11 27.01
C HIS A 88 -16.28 -6.49 26.78
N VAL A 89 -17.11 -7.15 25.97
CA VAL A 89 -18.56 -6.97 26.08
C VAL A 89 -18.92 -7.61 27.41
N GLY A 90 -18.94 -6.80 28.46
CA GLY A 90 -19.42 -7.20 29.76
C GLY A 90 -20.87 -7.63 29.63
N ALA A 91 -21.10 -8.93 29.61
CA ALA A 91 -22.40 -9.49 29.92
C ALA A 91 -22.51 -9.53 31.45
N ALA A 92 -23.10 -8.51 32.03
CA ALA A 92 -23.69 -8.51 33.37
C ALA A 92 -24.86 -7.52 33.39
#